data_AF-A0A9Q0VY19-F1
#
_entry.id   AF-A0A9Q0VY19-F1
#
_cell.length_a   1.000
_cell.length_b   1.000
_cell.length_c   1.000
_cell.angle_alpha   90.00
_cell.angle_beta   90.00
_cell.angle_gamma   90.00
#
_symmetry.space_group_name_H-M   'P 1'
#
loop_
_entity.id
_entity.type
_entity.pdbx_description
1 polymer ?
#
loop_
_entity_poly.entity_id
_entity_poly.type
_entity_poly.pdbx_seq_one_letter_code
_entity_poly.pdbx_strand_id
1 'polypeptide(L)'
;MSYGDDDSKRKRRLAIIGVSSMLLVAMVVAVTVGVGLNNSGDDKLNDSSHKSTSQVSASMKAVKAICQPTDYRKTCEENLQKAAGNTTDPKDLIKIAFKIAEKQINEAAKKSKLLEELSKDPRTRGALQSCKELMNMSVGELKQSLDKVTDFDLSEIETMVADVKTWLSASITYQETCLDGFENTTTDAGKKMKKGMKLAMELSANLLDIVSGLSSAIPSLESFTHRRLLQDDLPVLGHAKDGSGDFTTITEALNHVPIKRKKAFVLHIKEGVYQEYLEIRMDNLVVIGDGREKTRITGNKNFVDGINTFRTSTVAVLGDNFVAKNIGFENNAGAIKHQAVALRVSADYAVFYNCSMDGHQDTLYTHAKRQFYRDCSISGTIDFVFGDASAVFQNCKFLVRKPLAKPAVHCDCSRQEDEEAAVSHCHPEQHLHSSP
;
A
#
# COMPACT_ATOMS: atom_id res chain seq x y z
N MET A 1 47.58 18.29 14.10
CA MET A 1 46.23 18.04 13.55
C MET A 1 45.87 16.58 13.79
N SER A 2 45.16 16.29 14.88
CA SER A 2 44.64 14.97 15.22
C SER A 2 43.34 15.19 16.00
N TYR A 3 42.25 15.46 15.27
CA TYR A 3 40.93 15.76 15.86
C TYR A 3 39.80 14.88 15.29
N GLY A 4 40.10 14.03 14.28
CA GLY A 4 39.11 13.17 13.62
C GLY A 4 39.00 11.74 14.15
N ASP A 5 40.05 11.22 14.79
CA ASP A 5 40.10 9.82 15.24
C ASP A 5 39.44 9.62 16.63
N ASP A 6 39.37 10.68 17.44
CA ASP A 6 38.75 10.64 18.77
C ASP A 6 37.21 10.64 18.72
N ASP A 7 36.59 11.29 17.72
CA ASP A 7 35.13 11.35 17.61
C ASP A 7 34.54 9.99 17.17
N SER A 8 35.22 9.29 16.27
CA SER A 8 34.90 7.90 15.85
C SER A 8 34.98 6.93 17.03
N LYS A 9 36.08 6.99 17.80
CA LYS A 9 36.27 6.14 18.99
C LYS A 9 35.27 6.47 20.09
N ARG A 10 34.90 7.74 20.26
CA ARG A 10 33.89 8.19 21.22
C ARG A 10 32.50 7.72 20.84
N LYS A 11 32.11 7.81 19.55
CA LYS A 11 30.85 7.26 19.03
C LYS A 11 30.75 5.75 19.18
N ARG A 12 31.84 5.02 18.91
CA ARG A 12 31.90 3.56 19.12
C ARG A 12 31.78 3.18 20.61
N ARG A 13 32.41 3.94 21.52
CA ARG A 13 32.28 3.73 22.98
C ARG A 13 30.86 4.05 23.47
N LEU A 14 30.24 5.13 22.98
CA LEU A 14 28.86 5.49 23.32
C LEU A 14 27.86 4.46 22.78
N ALA A 15 28.07 3.92 21.58
CA ALA A 15 27.27 2.83 21.03
C ALA A 15 27.39 1.53 21.85
N ILE A 16 28.60 1.17 22.31
CA ILE A 16 28.80 0.00 23.18
C ILE A 16 28.10 0.19 24.53
N ILE A 17 28.22 1.37 25.14
CA ILE A 17 27.55 1.69 26.41
C ILE A 17 26.02 1.62 26.23
N GLY A 18 25.48 2.21 25.14
CA GLY A 18 24.06 2.15 24.83
C GLY A 18 23.53 0.71 24.67
N VAL A 19 24.25 -0.15 23.93
CA VAL A 19 23.87 -1.55 23.73
C VAL A 19 23.96 -2.35 25.04
N SER A 20 24.98 -2.13 25.87
CA SER A 20 25.11 -2.81 27.16
C SER A 20 24.03 -2.38 28.16
N SER A 21 23.66 -1.10 28.19
CA SER A 21 22.57 -0.60 29.01
C SER A 21 21.21 -1.16 28.57
N MET A 22 20.98 -1.27 27.26
CA MET A 22 19.73 -1.79 26.71
C MET A 22 19.57 -3.30 26.97
N LEU A 23 20.66 -4.08 26.89
CA LEU A 23 20.67 -5.50 27.25
C LEU A 23 20.44 -5.72 28.75
N LEU A 24 20.97 -4.85 29.61
CA LEU A 24 20.72 -4.91 31.05
C LEU A 24 19.26 -4.58 31.39
N VAL A 25 18.67 -3.56 30.76
CA VAL A 25 17.24 -3.24 30.97
C VAL A 25 16.34 -4.36 30.45
N ALA A 26 16.64 -4.95 29.29
CA ALA A 26 15.90 -6.09 28.77
C ALA A 26 16.00 -7.34 29.67
N MET A 27 17.17 -7.59 30.29
CA MET A 27 17.32 -8.67 31.28
C MET A 27 16.56 -8.38 32.58
N VAL A 28 16.59 -7.15 33.08
CA VAL A 28 15.87 -6.77 34.32
C VAL A 28 14.36 -6.91 34.13
N VAL A 29 13.82 -6.47 32.99
CA VAL A 29 12.39 -6.63 32.65
C VAL A 29 12.03 -8.12 32.47
N ALA A 30 12.91 -8.93 31.88
CA ALA A 30 12.68 -10.38 31.76
C ALA A 30 12.66 -11.12 33.11
N VAL A 31 13.48 -10.68 34.08
CA VAL A 31 13.54 -11.27 35.42
C VAL A 31 12.36 -10.81 36.29
N THR A 32 11.96 -9.54 36.23
CA THR A 32 10.83 -9.03 37.04
C THR A 32 9.48 -9.55 36.55
N VAL A 33 9.28 -9.66 35.23
CA VAL A 33 8.06 -10.26 34.65
C VAL A 33 8.06 -11.79 34.80
N GLY A 34 9.23 -12.43 34.80
CA GLY A 34 9.36 -13.89 35.00
C GLY A 34 9.08 -14.36 36.43
N VAL A 35 9.24 -13.50 37.44
CA VAL A 35 9.01 -13.84 38.86
C VAL A 35 7.60 -13.40 39.34
N GLY A 36 6.94 -12.49 38.62
CA GLY A 36 5.61 -11.95 38.99
C GLY A 36 4.40 -12.86 38.75
N LEU A 37 4.59 -14.07 38.20
CA LEU A 37 3.53 -15.05 37.95
C LEU A 37 3.85 -16.39 38.62
N ASN A 38 4.05 -16.40 39.93
CA ASN A 38 3.85 -17.60 40.76
C ASN A 38 3.89 -17.24 42.24
N ASN A 39 2.75 -16.83 42.81
CA ASN A 39 2.58 -16.92 44.26
C ASN A 39 1.11 -16.97 44.70
N SER A 40 0.60 -18.19 44.92
CA SER A 40 -0.43 -18.50 45.93
C SER A 40 -0.31 -19.99 46.32
N GLY A 41 -0.25 -20.24 47.63
CA GLY A 41 -0.01 -21.54 48.30
C GLY A 41 -1.02 -22.64 47.96
N ASP A 42 -0.89 -23.89 48.39
CA ASP A 42 -0.48 -24.37 49.71
C ASP A 42 0.02 -25.85 49.65
N ASP A 43 0.70 -26.32 50.70
CA ASP A 43 1.37 -27.62 50.86
C ASP A 43 0.50 -28.89 50.74
N LYS A 44 1.03 -29.96 50.09
CA LYS A 44 1.24 -31.33 50.65
C LYS A 44 1.62 -32.41 49.60
N LEU A 45 2.78 -33.05 49.87
CA LEU A 45 3.21 -34.47 49.72
C LEU A 45 2.91 -35.30 48.44
N ASN A 46 4.03 -35.80 47.87
CA ASN A 46 4.28 -37.05 47.12
C ASN A 46 3.36 -37.44 45.95
N ASP A 47 3.87 -37.30 44.72
CA ASP A 47 4.08 -38.46 43.85
C ASP A 47 5.12 -38.16 42.76
N SER A 48 6.07 -39.07 42.64
CA SER A 48 7.07 -39.16 41.59
C SER A 48 6.41 -39.41 40.23
N SER A 49 6.12 -38.34 39.49
CA SER A 49 5.92 -38.41 38.05
C SER A 49 6.86 -37.44 37.35
N HIS A 50 7.75 -38.00 36.53
CA HIS A 50 8.59 -37.28 35.59
C HIS A 50 7.70 -36.49 34.61
N LYS A 51 7.30 -35.27 34.99
CA LYS A 51 6.73 -34.30 34.07
C LYS A 51 7.89 -33.50 33.51
N SER A 52 8.34 -33.89 32.31
CA SER A 52 9.28 -33.09 31.52
C SER A 52 8.65 -31.71 31.29
N THR A 53 9.03 -30.72 32.09
CA THR A 53 8.82 -29.33 31.76
C THR A 53 9.66 -29.09 30.52
N SER A 54 9.03 -29.02 29.35
CA SER A 54 9.71 -28.72 28.10
C SER A 54 10.38 -27.36 28.25
N GLN A 55 11.70 -27.38 28.40
CA GLN A 55 12.51 -26.18 28.52
C GLN A 55 12.35 -25.40 27.21
N VAL A 56 11.54 -24.32 27.24
CA VAL A 56 11.26 -23.50 26.06
C VAL A 56 12.58 -22.96 25.52
N SER A 57 12.90 -23.29 24.27
CA SER A 57 14.17 -22.90 23.65
C SER A 57 14.30 -21.37 23.60
N ALA A 58 15.55 -20.88 23.57
CA ALA A 58 15.81 -19.44 23.40
C ALA A 58 15.18 -18.90 22.10
N SER A 59 15.18 -19.69 21.02
CA SER A 59 14.52 -19.35 19.76
C SER A 59 13.01 -19.20 19.90
N MET A 60 12.33 -20.08 20.65
CA MET A 60 10.90 -19.95 20.92
C MET A 60 10.56 -18.67 21.70
N LYS A 61 11.41 -18.27 22.66
CA LYS A 61 11.23 -17.00 23.39
C LYS A 61 11.41 -15.79 22.47
N ALA A 62 12.42 -15.82 21.59
CA ALA A 62 12.66 -14.75 20.62
C ALA A 62 11.49 -14.60 19.64
N VAL A 63 10.94 -15.71 19.13
CA VAL A 63 9.74 -15.67 18.27
C VAL A 63 8.54 -15.08 19.01
N LYS A 64 8.30 -15.48 20.26
CA LYS A 64 7.20 -14.93 21.08
C LYS A 64 7.31 -13.43 21.33
N ALA A 65 8.53 -12.91 21.43
CA ALA A 65 8.76 -11.48 21.60
C ALA A 65 8.40 -10.71 20.32
N ILE A 66 8.85 -11.18 19.16
CA ILE A 66 8.54 -10.54 17.87
C ILE A 66 7.06 -10.61 17.54
N CYS A 67 6.37 -11.70 17.87
CA CYS A 67 4.94 -11.85 17.66
C CYS A 67 4.07 -11.23 18.76
N GLN A 68 4.66 -10.62 19.79
CA GLN A 68 3.89 -10.02 20.87
C GLN A 68 2.98 -8.86 20.44
N PRO A 69 3.39 -7.92 19.55
CA PRO A 69 2.55 -6.80 19.18
C PRO A 69 1.48 -7.14 18.13
N THR A 70 1.43 -8.38 17.64
CA THR A 70 0.61 -8.74 16.45
C THR A 70 -0.79 -9.20 16.81
N ASP A 71 -1.78 -8.79 16.03
CA ASP A 71 -3.17 -9.22 16.21
C ASP A 71 -3.37 -10.72 15.93
N TYR A 72 -2.68 -11.28 14.92
CA TYR A 72 -2.69 -12.71 14.62
C TYR A 72 -1.50 -13.45 15.24
N ARG A 73 -1.32 -13.26 16.55
CA ARG A 73 -0.21 -13.81 17.33
C ARG A 73 0.02 -15.31 17.14
N LYS A 74 -1.05 -16.11 17.16
CA LYS A 74 -0.95 -17.57 16.96
C LYS A 74 -0.39 -17.90 15.57
N THR A 75 -0.91 -17.25 14.53
CA THR A 75 -0.43 -17.42 13.15
C THR A 75 1.02 -16.98 13.02
N CYS A 76 1.42 -15.87 13.67
CA CYS A 76 2.80 -15.40 13.71
C CYS A 76 3.72 -16.46 14.34
N GLU A 77 3.42 -16.89 15.57
CA GLU A 77 4.27 -17.80 16.33
C GLU A 77 4.40 -19.17 15.64
N GLU A 78 3.30 -19.76 15.17
CA GLU A 78 3.31 -21.08 14.53
C GLU A 78 4.12 -21.12 13.23
N ASN A 79 4.06 -20.07 12.42
CA ASN A 79 4.77 -20.03 11.14
C ASN A 79 6.25 -19.68 11.33
N LEU A 80 6.57 -18.74 12.23
CA LEU A 80 7.96 -18.40 12.53
C LEU A 80 8.68 -19.55 13.22
N GLN A 81 8.08 -20.23 14.19
CA GLN A 81 8.71 -21.37 14.88
C GLN A 81 9.09 -22.50 13.91
N LYS A 82 8.28 -22.74 12.86
CA LYS A 82 8.56 -23.77 11.84
C LYS A 82 9.75 -23.41 10.93
N ALA A 83 10.07 -22.13 10.78
CA ALA A 83 11.05 -21.65 9.81
C ALA A 83 12.31 -21.03 10.46
N ALA A 84 12.24 -20.59 11.71
CA ALA A 84 13.31 -19.89 12.41
C ALA A 84 14.52 -20.79 12.76
N GLY A 85 14.31 -22.11 12.85
CA GLY A 85 15.33 -23.03 13.37
C GLY A 85 15.76 -22.61 14.78
N ASN A 86 17.06 -22.38 14.97
CA ASN A 86 17.63 -21.97 16.26
C ASN A 86 17.96 -20.47 16.34
N THR A 87 17.62 -19.66 15.34
CA THR A 87 17.96 -18.23 15.39
C THR A 87 17.20 -17.50 16.50
N THR A 88 17.89 -16.59 17.15
CA THR A 88 17.35 -15.64 18.13
C THR A 88 17.52 -14.19 17.65
N ASP A 89 18.14 -13.99 16.49
CA ASP A 89 18.42 -12.66 15.95
C ASP A 89 17.13 -12.01 15.39
N PRO A 90 16.74 -10.81 15.88
CA PRO A 90 15.51 -10.17 15.43
C PRO A 90 15.50 -9.83 13.94
N LYS A 91 16.63 -9.44 13.34
CA LYS A 91 16.69 -9.12 11.91
C LYS A 91 16.47 -10.37 11.08
N ASP A 92 17.05 -11.49 11.47
CA ASP A 92 16.85 -12.76 10.77
C ASP A 92 15.41 -13.28 10.93
N LEU A 93 14.82 -13.14 12.12
CA LEU A 93 13.42 -13.50 12.35
C LEU A 93 12.46 -12.64 11.51
N ILE A 94 12.70 -11.33 11.40
CA ILE A 94 11.92 -10.44 10.53
C ILE A 94 12.09 -10.85 9.06
N LYS A 95 13.31 -11.08 8.58
CA LYS A 95 13.56 -11.57 7.20
C LYS A 95 12.79 -12.86 6.92
N ILE A 96 12.76 -13.79 7.88
CA ILE A 96 12.03 -15.05 7.76
C ILE A 96 10.52 -14.77 7.70
N ALA A 97 9.98 -13.88 8.55
CA ALA A 97 8.56 -13.49 8.51
C ALA A 97 8.16 -12.95 7.13
N PHE A 98 8.94 -12.03 6.57
CA PHE A 98 8.73 -11.48 5.22
C PHE A 98 8.73 -12.57 4.14
N LYS A 99 9.72 -13.48 4.17
CA LYS A 99 9.80 -14.59 3.22
C LYS A 99 8.62 -15.55 3.31
N ILE A 100 8.10 -15.82 4.52
CA ILE A 100 6.91 -16.65 4.70
C ILE A 100 5.69 -15.94 4.09
N ALA A 101 5.49 -14.65 4.39
CA ALA A 101 4.39 -13.87 3.83
C ALA A 101 4.45 -13.82 2.29
N GLU A 102 5.62 -13.50 1.73
CA GLU A 102 5.84 -13.47 0.28
C GLU A 102 5.49 -14.83 -0.37
N LYS A 103 5.92 -15.94 0.26
CA LYS A 103 5.58 -17.28 -0.22
C LYS A 103 4.07 -17.50 -0.24
N GLN A 104 3.35 -17.13 0.82
CA GLN A 104 1.90 -17.35 0.89
C GLN A 104 1.13 -16.49 -0.12
N ILE A 105 1.55 -15.24 -0.33
CA ILE A 105 0.96 -14.38 -1.37
C ILE A 105 1.21 -14.96 -2.76
N ASN A 106 2.43 -15.46 -3.04
CA ASN A 106 2.73 -16.13 -4.31
C ASN A 106 1.86 -17.38 -4.53
N GLU A 107 1.61 -18.18 -3.49
CA GLU A 107 0.69 -19.33 -3.60
C GLU A 107 -0.76 -18.88 -3.85
N ALA A 108 -1.21 -17.77 -3.25
CA ALA A 108 -2.50 -17.17 -3.57
C ALA A 108 -2.57 -16.71 -5.04
N ALA A 109 -1.51 -16.08 -5.56
CA ALA A 109 -1.43 -15.67 -6.97
C ALA A 109 -1.53 -16.87 -7.92
N LYS A 110 -0.82 -17.96 -7.62
CA LYS A 110 -0.91 -19.23 -8.37
C LYS A 110 -2.31 -19.83 -8.33
N LYS A 111 -2.95 -19.82 -7.16
CA LYS A 111 -4.33 -20.29 -6.99
C LYS A 111 -5.31 -19.46 -7.82
N SER A 112 -5.15 -18.13 -7.84
CA SER A 112 -5.96 -17.24 -8.66
C SER A 112 -5.83 -17.60 -10.14
N LYS A 113 -4.61 -17.78 -10.62
CA LYS A 113 -4.34 -18.21 -12.01
C LYS A 113 -4.99 -19.56 -12.35
N LEU A 114 -4.87 -20.55 -11.46
CA LEU A 114 -5.46 -21.87 -11.69
C LEU A 114 -7.00 -21.79 -11.74
N LEU A 115 -7.63 -21.01 -10.86
CA LEU A 115 -9.07 -20.81 -10.90
C LEU A 115 -9.51 -20.03 -12.15
N GLU A 116 -8.67 -19.09 -12.62
CA GLU A 116 -8.93 -18.29 -13.83
C GLU A 116 -9.07 -19.20 -15.05
N GLU A 117 -8.12 -20.12 -15.23
CA GLU A 117 -8.07 -21.09 -16.34
C GLU A 117 -9.28 -22.05 -16.34
N LEU A 118 -9.87 -22.28 -15.17
CA LEU A 118 -11.04 -23.15 -15.00
C LEU A 118 -12.37 -22.38 -15.09
N SER A 119 -12.35 -21.05 -15.07
CA SER A 119 -13.56 -20.23 -14.97
C SER A 119 -14.19 -19.92 -16.34
N LYS A 120 -15.43 -20.38 -16.51
CA LYS A 120 -16.26 -20.07 -17.69
C LYS A 120 -16.96 -18.71 -17.58
N ASP A 121 -17.24 -18.24 -16.38
CA ASP A 121 -17.88 -16.95 -16.15
C ASP A 121 -16.91 -15.78 -16.41
N PRO A 122 -17.21 -14.86 -17.34
CA PRO A 122 -16.31 -13.76 -17.70
C PRO A 122 -15.99 -12.82 -16.54
N ARG A 123 -16.98 -12.50 -15.69
CA ARG A 123 -16.80 -11.58 -14.56
C ARG A 123 -15.86 -12.17 -13.51
N THR A 124 -16.08 -13.44 -13.17
CA THR A 124 -15.20 -14.23 -12.31
C THR A 124 -13.79 -14.33 -12.88
N ARG A 125 -13.64 -14.53 -14.20
CA ARG A 125 -12.33 -14.59 -14.84
C ARG A 125 -11.59 -13.26 -14.75
N GLY A 126 -12.29 -12.15 -14.99
CA GLY A 126 -11.74 -10.81 -14.79
C GLY A 126 -11.34 -10.54 -13.34
N ALA A 127 -12.10 -11.05 -12.36
CA ALA A 127 -11.80 -10.92 -10.94
C ALA A 127 -10.53 -11.69 -10.57
N LEU A 128 -10.38 -12.91 -11.07
CA LEU A 128 -9.19 -13.74 -10.87
C LEU A 128 -7.95 -13.15 -11.54
N GLN A 129 -8.11 -12.54 -12.71
CA GLN A 129 -7.03 -11.85 -13.39
C GLN A 129 -6.58 -10.62 -12.59
N SER A 130 -7.51 -9.80 -12.11
CA SER A 130 -7.21 -8.67 -11.20
C SER A 130 -6.56 -9.14 -9.91
N CYS A 131 -7.08 -10.20 -9.29
CA CYS A 131 -6.53 -10.71 -8.05
C CYS A 131 -5.08 -11.17 -8.21
N LYS A 132 -4.77 -11.90 -9.28
CA LYS A 132 -3.39 -12.31 -9.59
C LYS A 132 -2.46 -11.10 -9.74
N GLU A 133 -2.91 -10.05 -10.43
CA GLU A 133 -2.16 -8.81 -10.59
C GLU A 133 -1.90 -8.13 -9.24
N LEU A 134 -2.94 -7.98 -8.43
CA LEU A 134 -2.87 -7.41 -7.08
C LEU A 134 -1.94 -8.21 -6.17
N MET A 135 -1.93 -9.55 -6.25
CA MET A 135 -1.01 -10.37 -5.45
C MET A 135 0.44 -10.16 -5.87
N ASN A 136 0.71 -9.97 -7.16
CA ASN A 136 2.06 -9.64 -7.63
C ASN A 136 2.49 -8.25 -7.16
N MET A 137 1.56 -7.28 -7.09
CA MET A 137 1.81 -5.97 -6.51
C MET A 137 2.14 -6.10 -5.02
N SER A 138 1.36 -6.87 -4.24
CA SER A 138 1.63 -7.14 -2.82
C SER A 138 3.01 -7.76 -2.59
N VAL A 139 3.42 -8.71 -3.45
CA VAL A 139 4.78 -9.28 -3.40
C VAL A 139 5.85 -8.21 -3.65
N GLY A 140 5.60 -7.27 -4.55
CA GLY A 140 6.48 -6.12 -4.80
C GLY A 140 6.67 -5.28 -3.54
N GLU A 141 5.57 -4.91 -2.87
CA GLU A 141 5.60 -4.12 -1.63
C GLU A 141 6.33 -4.85 -0.49
N LEU A 142 6.12 -6.17 -0.35
CA LEU A 142 6.84 -6.98 0.65
C LEU A 142 8.35 -7.01 0.39
N LYS A 143 8.78 -7.12 -0.87
CA LYS A 143 10.20 -7.10 -1.24
C LYS A 143 10.83 -5.75 -0.95
N GLN A 144 10.17 -4.67 -1.36
CA GLN A 144 10.63 -3.31 -1.14
C GLN A 144 10.74 -3.01 0.37
N SER A 145 9.75 -3.46 1.15
CA SER A 145 9.77 -3.39 2.60
C SER A 145 10.94 -4.17 3.20
N LEU A 146 11.16 -5.41 2.74
CA LEU A 146 12.25 -6.24 3.22
C LEU A 146 13.60 -5.59 2.92
N ASP A 147 13.83 -5.11 1.69
CA ASP A 147 15.07 -4.46 1.27
C ASP A 147 15.39 -3.27 2.19
N LYS A 148 14.40 -2.40 2.45
CA LYS A 148 14.56 -1.24 3.34
C LYS A 148 14.83 -1.63 4.80
N VAL A 149 14.23 -2.72 5.29
CA VAL A 149 14.50 -3.26 6.64
C VAL A 149 15.89 -3.91 6.71
N THR A 150 16.39 -4.50 5.62
CA THR A 150 17.71 -5.14 5.62
C THR A 150 18.87 -4.15 5.46
N ASP A 151 18.66 -3.06 4.72
CA ASP A 151 19.62 -1.97 4.53
C ASP A 151 19.60 -0.94 5.68
N PHE A 152 19.11 -1.37 6.85
CA PHE A 152 18.87 -0.57 8.04
C PHE A 152 20.04 0.36 8.41
N ASP A 153 19.78 1.67 8.32
CA ASP A 153 20.57 2.72 8.93
C ASP A 153 19.80 3.34 10.11
N LEU A 154 20.46 3.42 11.27
CA LEU A 154 19.87 4.00 12.48
C LEU A 154 19.48 5.47 12.30
N SER A 155 20.15 6.21 11.41
CA SER A 155 19.82 7.61 11.15
C SER A 155 18.54 7.82 10.33
N GLU A 156 18.03 6.79 9.65
CA GLU A 156 16.82 6.86 8.81
C GLU A 156 15.64 6.08 9.40
N ILE A 157 15.67 5.76 10.70
CA ILE A 157 14.76 4.79 11.29
C ILE A 157 13.28 5.20 11.21
N GLU A 158 12.98 6.48 11.42
CA GLU A 158 11.61 6.99 11.34
C GLU A 158 11.06 6.93 9.92
N THR A 159 11.83 7.43 8.95
CA THR A 159 11.48 7.41 7.53
C THR A 159 11.33 5.98 7.03
N MET A 160 12.24 5.08 7.44
CA MET A 160 12.16 3.66 7.11
C MET A 160 10.90 3.02 7.67
N VAL A 161 10.56 3.25 8.94
CA VAL A 161 9.33 2.70 9.53
C VAL A 161 8.09 3.25 8.82
N ALA A 162 8.05 4.55 8.52
CA ALA A 162 6.93 5.17 7.81
C ALA A 162 6.76 4.59 6.38
N ASP A 163 7.87 4.43 5.65
CA ASP A 163 7.88 3.83 4.31
C ASP A 163 7.41 2.36 4.35
N VAL A 164 7.98 1.56 5.24
CA VAL A 164 7.63 0.13 5.38
C VAL A 164 6.18 -0.04 5.80
N LYS A 165 5.67 0.79 6.73
CA LYS A 165 4.24 0.82 7.07
C LYS A 165 3.38 1.11 5.84
N THR A 166 3.74 2.13 5.07
CA THR A 166 3.02 2.53 3.85
C THR A 166 2.92 1.37 2.85
N TRP A 167 4.03 0.68 2.59
CA TRP A 167 4.07 -0.44 1.63
C TRP A 167 3.36 -1.69 2.16
N LEU A 168 3.48 -2.00 3.45
CA LEU A 168 2.75 -3.11 4.08
C LEU A 168 1.24 -2.87 4.07
N SER A 169 0.79 -1.66 4.38
CA SER A 169 -0.63 -1.27 4.25
C SER A 169 -1.11 -1.40 2.80
N ALA A 170 -0.33 -0.94 1.82
CA ALA A 170 -0.67 -1.13 0.40
C ALA A 170 -0.79 -2.60 0.02
N SER A 171 0.11 -3.47 0.52
CA SER A 171 0.03 -4.93 0.30
C SER A 171 -1.29 -5.51 0.82
N ILE A 172 -1.78 -5.05 1.98
CA ILE A 172 -3.07 -5.48 2.57
C ILE A 172 -4.23 -4.97 1.72
N THR A 173 -4.25 -3.68 1.36
CA THR A 173 -5.28 -3.10 0.47
C THR A 173 -5.39 -3.86 -0.85
N TYR A 174 -4.27 -4.30 -1.44
CA TYR A 174 -4.30 -5.10 -2.67
C TYR A 174 -4.93 -6.49 -2.46
N GLN A 175 -4.75 -7.09 -1.28
CA GLN A 175 -5.39 -8.36 -0.92
C GLN A 175 -6.89 -8.20 -0.72
N GLU A 176 -7.33 -7.09 -0.12
CA GLU A 176 -8.74 -6.76 0.06
C GLU A 176 -9.40 -6.45 -1.30
N THR A 177 -8.78 -5.59 -2.10
CA THR A 177 -9.24 -5.27 -3.47
C THR A 177 -9.36 -6.52 -4.35
N CYS A 178 -8.48 -7.52 -4.15
CA CYS A 178 -8.63 -8.81 -4.83
C CYS A 178 -9.96 -9.48 -4.47
N LEU A 179 -10.33 -9.49 -3.19
CA LEU A 179 -11.55 -10.13 -2.69
C LEU A 179 -12.81 -9.34 -3.09
N ASP A 180 -12.74 -8.01 -3.08
CA ASP A 180 -13.84 -7.12 -3.50
C ASP A 180 -14.16 -7.32 -4.99
N GLY A 181 -13.16 -7.66 -5.81
CA GLY A 181 -13.36 -8.01 -7.21
C GLY A 181 -14.31 -9.20 -7.45
N PHE A 182 -14.61 -10.00 -6.42
CA PHE A 182 -15.57 -11.10 -6.49
C PHE A 182 -16.98 -10.73 -6.05
N GLU A 183 -17.21 -9.51 -5.57
CA GLU A 183 -18.56 -9.03 -5.28
C GLU A 183 -19.44 -9.13 -6.53
N ASN A 184 -20.68 -9.58 -6.34
CA ASN A 184 -21.64 -9.84 -7.42
C ASN A 184 -21.21 -10.92 -8.44
N THR A 185 -20.17 -11.70 -8.16
CA THR A 185 -19.92 -12.94 -8.91
C THR A 185 -20.85 -14.05 -8.43
N THR A 186 -21.27 -14.93 -9.35
CA THR A 186 -22.20 -16.03 -9.06
C THR A 186 -21.48 -17.33 -8.69
N THR A 187 -20.16 -17.34 -8.68
CA THR A 187 -19.34 -18.54 -8.48
C THR A 187 -18.75 -18.61 -7.06
N ASP A 188 -18.31 -19.79 -6.64
CA ASP A 188 -17.59 -19.96 -5.37
C ASP A 188 -16.11 -19.51 -5.43
N ALA A 189 -15.67 -18.90 -6.54
CA ALA A 189 -14.27 -18.48 -6.72
C ALA A 189 -13.84 -17.50 -5.63
N GLY A 190 -14.67 -16.49 -5.30
CA GLY A 190 -14.38 -15.53 -4.24
C GLY A 190 -14.20 -16.20 -2.87
N LYS A 191 -15.08 -17.16 -2.51
CA LYS A 191 -14.94 -17.94 -1.25
C LYS A 191 -13.65 -18.76 -1.24
N LYS A 192 -13.30 -19.39 -2.37
CA LYS A 192 -12.06 -20.16 -2.52
C LYS A 192 -10.82 -19.28 -2.42
N MET A 193 -10.86 -18.07 -2.98
CA MET A 193 -9.78 -17.09 -2.87
C MET A 193 -9.64 -16.57 -1.45
N LYS A 194 -10.74 -16.12 -0.81
CA LYS A 194 -10.75 -15.71 0.61
C LYS A 194 -10.14 -16.78 1.52
N LYS A 195 -10.53 -18.05 1.37
CA LYS A 195 -9.94 -19.16 2.12
C LYS A 195 -8.46 -19.40 1.79
N GLY A 196 -8.08 -19.26 0.51
CA GLY A 196 -6.70 -19.46 0.06
C GLY A 196 -5.75 -18.35 0.50
N MET A 197 -6.27 -17.13 0.66
CA MET A 197 -5.51 -15.93 1.01
C MET A 197 -5.48 -15.65 2.51
N LYS A 198 -6.37 -16.28 3.31
CA LYS A 198 -6.47 -16.03 4.75
C LYS A 198 -5.11 -15.98 5.45
N LEU A 199 -4.26 -16.99 5.22
CA LEU A 199 -2.94 -17.02 5.84
C LEU A 199 -2.02 -15.89 5.35
N ALA A 200 -2.09 -15.52 4.06
CA ALA A 200 -1.31 -14.42 3.51
C ALA A 200 -1.74 -13.06 4.10
N MET A 201 -3.05 -12.87 4.30
CA MET A 201 -3.62 -11.67 4.94
C MET A 201 -3.20 -11.56 6.41
N GLU A 202 -3.35 -12.63 7.18
CA GLU A 202 -2.93 -12.65 8.60
C GLU A 202 -1.43 -12.39 8.74
N LEU A 203 -0.59 -12.95 7.85
CA LEU A 203 0.86 -12.71 7.88
C LEU A 203 1.23 -11.28 7.46
N SER A 204 0.50 -10.68 6.50
CA SER A 204 0.75 -9.29 6.08
C SER A 204 0.37 -8.31 7.19
N ALA A 205 -0.75 -8.54 7.87
CA ALA A 205 -1.16 -7.78 9.06
C ALA A 205 -0.13 -7.93 10.19
N ASN A 206 0.33 -9.16 10.48
CA ASN A 206 1.38 -9.38 11.47
C ASN A 206 2.68 -8.62 11.14
N LEU A 207 3.08 -8.55 9.88
CA LEU A 207 4.26 -7.77 9.48
C LEU A 207 4.07 -6.28 9.76
N LEU A 208 2.88 -5.74 9.47
CA LEU A 208 2.56 -4.34 9.74
C LEU A 208 2.62 -4.05 11.25
N ASP A 209 2.08 -4.94 12.07
CA ASP A 209 2.10 -4.83 13.54
C ASP A 209 3.52 -4.92 14.11
N ILE A 210 4.35 -5.85 13.59
CA ILE A 210 5.76 -6.00 13.98
C ILE A 210 6.51 -4.69 13.72
N VAL A 211 6.37 -4.11 12.52
CA VAL A 211 7.04 -2.86 12.15
C VAL A 211 6.48 -1.69 12.95
N SER A 212 5.19 -1.69 13.24
CA SER A 212 4.55 -0.67 14.07
C SER A 212 5.03 -0.72 15.52
N GLY A 213 5.22 -1.91 16.08
CA GLY A 213 5.78 -2.10 17.42
C GLY A 213 7.24 -1.71 17.55
N LEU A 214 8.03 -1.73 16.46
CA LEU A 214 9.40 -1.20 16.46
C LEU A 214 9.40 0.34 16.60
N SER A 215 8.41 1.01 16.01
CA SER A 215 8.24 2.47 16.06
C SER A 215 8.05 3.00 17.49
N SER A 216 7.30 2.29 18.33
CA SER A 216 6.98 2.72 19.69
C SER A 216 8.14 2.54 20.68
N ALA A 217 9.20 1.85 20.29
CA ALA A 217 10.41 1.65 21.07
C ALA A 217 11.51 2.69 20.80
N ILE A 218 11.30 3.61 19.84
CA ILE A 218 12.27 4.64 19.42
C ILE A 218 11.71 6.01 19.80
N PRO A 219 12.44 6.85 20.56
CA PRO A 219 12.01 8.21 20.83
C PRO A 219 11.89 9.01 19.53
N SER A 220 10.79 9.76 19.41
CA SER A 220 10.53 10.69 18.30
C SER A 220 11.71 11.63 18.07
N LEU A 221 12.31 11.56 16.90
CA LEU A 221 13.40 12.38 16.42
C LEU A 221 12.97 13.02 15.11
N GLU A 222 12.13 14.06 15.19
CA GLU A 222 11.62 14.75 14.00
C GLU A 222 12.77 15.15 13.06
N SER A 223 12.80 14.53 11.89
CA SER A 223 13.67 14.90 10.79
C SER A 223 12.81 15.43 9.65
N PHE A 224 12.70 16.75 9.56
CA PHE A 224 12.23 17.43 8.36
C PHE A 224 13.39 17.60 7.39
N THR A 225 13.24 17.13 6.14
CA THR A 225 13.72 17.70 4.85
C THR A 225 13.76 16.60 3.77
N HIS A 226 13.55 16.83 2.47
CA HIS A 226 13.91 17.95 1.60
C HIS A 226 12.82 18.32 0.57
N ARG A 227 12.71 19.63 0.28
CA ARG A 227 12.12 20.13 -0.98
C ARG A 227 13.05 19.78 -2.14
N ARG A 228 12.55 19.04 -3.13
CA ARG A 228 13.24 18.81 -4.40
C ARG A 228 12.84 19.91 -5.39
N LEU A 229 13.75 20.85 -5.65
CA LEU A 229 13.62 21.81 -6.75
C LEU A 229 13.92 21.09 -8.07
N LEU A 230 13.03 21.21 -9.05
CA LEU A 230 13.26 20.76 -10.42
C LEU A 230 14.27 21.72 -11.07
N GLN A 231 15.56 21.41 -10.97
CA GLN A 231 16.65 22.29 -11.41
C GLN A 231 17.59 21.65 -12.46
N ASP A 232 17.29 20.45 -12.95
CA ASP A 232 18.04 19.80 -14.05
C ASP A 232 17.30 19.95 -15.40
N ASP A 233 18.06 20.02 -16.50
CA ASP A 233 17.55 19.82 -17.87
C ASP A 233 17.03 18.37 -17.98
N LEU A 234 15.72 18.19 -17.80
CA LEU A 234 15.09 16.88 -17.89
C LEU A 234 14.86 16.50 -19.35
N PRO A 235 15.04 15.22 -19.73
CA PRO A 235 14.63 14.77 -21.06
C PRO A 235 13.12 14.96 -21.21
N VAL A 236 12.73 15.71 -22.23
CA VAL A 236 11.33 15.96 -22.60
C VAL A 236 11.00 15.14 -23.84
N LEU A 237 9.98 14.30 -23.76
CA LEU A 237 9.39 13.62 -24.89
C LEU A 237 8.12 14.36 -25.30
N GLY A 238 8.05 14.81 -26.55
CA GLY A 238 6.91 15.56 -27.07
C GLY A 238 5.88 14.61 -27.68
N HIS A 239 4.62 14.74 -27.31
CA HIS A 239 3.52 13.98 -27.90
C HIS A 239 2.45 14.93 -28.44
N ALA A 240 2.00 14.70 -29.69
CA ALA A 240 0.96 15.51 -30.30
C ALA A 240 0.07 14.70 -31.26
N LYS A 241 -1.25 14.82 -31.10
CA LYS A 241 -2.24 14.15 -31.96
C LYS A 241 -2.19 14.59 -33.42
N ASP A 242 -1.76 15.81 -33.68
CA ASP A 242 -1.67 16.42 -35.01
C ASP A 242 -0.38 16.04 -35.77
N GLY A 243 0.47 15.20 -35.19
CA GLY A 243 1.74 14.78 -35.77
C GLY A 243 2.88 15.81 -35.64
N SER A 244 2.67 16.90 -34.91
CA SER A 244 3.72 17.91 -34.63
C SER A 244 4.69 17.51 -33.52
N GLY A 245 4.41 16.41 -32.81
CA GLY A 245 5.26 15.81 -31.77
C GLY A 245 5.95 14.54 -32.24
N ASP A 246 6.72 13.92 -31.35
CA ASP A 246 7.49 12.71 -31.65
C ASP A 246 6.57 11.48 -31.88
N PHE A 247 5.36 11.51 -31.31
CA PHE A 247 4.40 10.39 -31.36
C PHE A 247 2.94 10.85 -31.50
N THR A 248 2.12 9.98 -32.09
CA THR A 248 0.69 10.24 -32.35
C THR A 248 -0.25 9.64 -31.30
N THR A 249 0.22 8.68 -30.49
CA THR A 249 -0.50 8.13 -29.32
C THR A 249 0.32 8.28 -28.04
N ILE A 250 -0.36 8.40 -26.90
CA ILE A 250 0.32 8.50 -25.60
C ILE A 250 0.97 7.15 -25.27
N THR A 251 0.31 6.05 -25.59
CA THR A 251 0.83 4.69 -25.42
C THR A 251 2.20 4.50 -26.09
N GLU A 252 2.35 4.98 -27.33
CA GLU A 252 3.63 4.89 -28.05
C GLU A 252 4.74 5.71 -27.38
N ALA A 253 4.41 6.91 -26.91
CA ALA A 253 5.35 7.74 -26.16
C ALA A 253 5.79 7.06 -24.86
N LEU A 254 4.85 6.47 -24.11
CA LEU A 254 5.13 5.75 -22.86
C LEU A 254 6.04 4.53 -23.09
N ASN A 255 5.90 3.82 -24.22
CA ASN A 255 6.76 2.68 -24.56
C ASN A 255 8.24 3.07 -24.76
N HIS A 256 8.53 4.34 -25.02
CA HIS A 256 9.90 4.86 -25.13
C HIS A 256 10.47 5.35 -23.79
N VAL A 257 9.66 5.38 -22.73
CA VAL A 257 10.11 5.75 -21.38
C VAL A 257 10.65 4.51 -20.66
N PRO A 258 11.91 4.49 -20.20
CA PRO A 258 12.43 3.39 -19.40
C PRO A 258 11.66 3.23 -18.08
N ILE A 259 11.32 1.98 -17.72
CA ILE A 259 10.46 1.68 -16.55
C ILE A 259 11.08 2.13 -15.22
N LYS A 260 12.39 1.90 -15.03
CA LYS A 260 13.08 2.28 -13.79
C LYS A 260 14.11 3.36 -14.08
N ARG A 261 13.94 4.52 -13.46
CA ARG A 261 14.89 5.64 -13.55
C ARG A 261 15.11 6.28 -12.19
N LYS A 262 16.34 6.71 -11.93
CA LYS A 262 16.68 7.53 -10.75
C LYS A 262 16.36 9.02 -10.93
N LYS A 263 16.34 9.47 -12.20
CA LYS A 263 16.07 10.86 -12.58
C LYS A 263 14.72 10.96 -13.26
N ALA A 264 14.06 12.09 -13.03
CA ALA A 264 12.78 12.39 -13.65
C ALA A 264 12.84 12.36 -15.18
N PHE A 265 11.72 12.01 -15.80
CA PHE A 265 11.52 12.04 -17.24
C PHE A 265 10.24 12.82 -17.52
N VAL A 266 10.27 13.79 -18.43
CA VAL A 266 9.10 14.62 -18.73
C VAL A 266 8.45 14.13 -20.02
N LEU A 267 7.15 13.83 -19.95
CA LEU A 267 6.30 13.59 -21.11
C LEU A 267 5.36 14.79 -21.26
N HIS A 268 5.54 15.56 -22.33
CA HIS A 268 4.65 16.66 -22.67
C HIS A 268 3.57 16.19 -23.64
N ILE A 269 2.30 16.29 -23.23
CA ILE A 269 1.14 15.89 -24.00
C ILE A 269 0.41 17.14 -24.49
N LYS A 270 0.48 17.41 -25.79
CA LYS A 270 -0.17 18.57 -26.40
C LYS A 270 -1.69 18.56 -26.21
N GLU A 271 -2.32 19.73 -26.38
CA GLU A 271 -3.77 19.84 -26.39
C GLU A 271 -4.46 18.82 -27.32
N GLY A 272 -5.57 18.28 -26.86
CA GLY A 272 -6.28 17.21 -27.56
C GLY A 272 -7.09 16.33 -26.62
N VAL A 273 -8.03 15.59 -27.21
CA VAL A 273 -8.79 14.53 -26.55
C VAL A 273 -8.26 13.18 -27.02
N TYR A 274 -7.74 12.40 -26.08
CA TYR A 274 -7.06 11.13 -26.28
C TYR A 274 -7.91 9.99 -25.72
N GLN A 275 -8.53 9.20 -26.59
CA GLN A 275 -9.32 8.05 -26.17
C GLN A 275 -8.42 6.81 -26.05
N GLU A 276 -7.73 6.71 -24.92
CA GLU A 276 -6.74 5.66 -24.62
C GLU A 276 -6.92 5.12 -23.20
N TYR A 277 -6.56 3.86 -23.00
CA TYR A 277 -6.49 3.24 -21.68
C TYR A 277 -5.04 3.04 -21.30
N LEU A 278 -4.57 3.77 -20.29
CA LEU A 278 -3.14 3.83 -19.95
C LEU A 278 -2.85 3.16 -18.62
N GLU A 279 -1.73 2.43 -18.58
CA GLU A 279 -1.17 1.88 -17.35
C GLU A 279 0.29 2.34 -17.23
N ILE A 280 0.52 3.31 -16.35
CA ILE A 280 1.79 4.00 -16.19
C ILE A 280 2.59 3.30 -15.08
N ARG A 281 3.56 2.49 -15.48
CA ARG A 281 4.41 1.70 -14.58
C ARG A 281 5.78 2.33 -14.30
N MET A 282 6.10 3.44 -14.95
CA MET A 282 7.43 4.02 -14.93
C MET A 282 7.62 4.96 -13.74
N ASP A 283 8.67 4.75 -12.97
CA ASP A 283 9.00 5.60 -11.81
C ASP A 283 9.56 6.96 -12.26
N ASN A 284 9.31 8.00 -11.46
CA ASN A 284 9.79 9.36 -11.71
C ASN A 284 9.32 9.96 -13.06
N LEU A 285 8.15 9.57 -13.55
CA LEU A 285 7.55 10.16 -14.74
C LEU A 285 6.79 11.45 -14.38
N VAL A 286 7.06 12.52 -15.12
CA VAL A 286 6.34 13.79 -15.04
C VAL A 286 5.54 13.98 -16.33
N VAL A 287 4.22 13.96 -16.24
CA VAL A 287 3.31 14.22 -17.37
C VAL A 287 2.80 15.65 -17.28
N ILE A 288 2.99 16.42 -18.34
CA ILE A 288 2.54 17.81 -18.43
C ILE A 288 1.60 17.95 -19.62
N GLY A 289 0.41 18.49 -19.42
CA GLY A 289 -0.51 18.90 -20.48
C GLY A 289 -0.45 20.40 -20.78
N ASP A 290 -1.09 20.82 -21.87
CA ASP A 290 -1.25 22.24 -22.26
C ASP A 290 -2.34 22.98 -21.47
N GLY A 291 -3.03 22.29 -20.56
CA GLY A 291 -4.09 22.82 -19.72
C GLY A 291 -5.11 21.73 -19.38
N ARG A 292 -5.63 21.73 -18.15
CA ARG A 292 -6.56 20.68 -17.68
C ARG A 292 -7.85 20.54 -18.50
N GLU A 293 -8.25 21.62 -19.19
CA GLU A 293 -9.41 21.64 -20.08
C GLU A 293 -9.05 21.39 -21.55
N LYS A 294 -7.77 21.47 -21.89
CA LYS A 294 -7.24 21.37 -23.27
C LYS A 294 -6.67 20.00 -23.58
N THR A 295 -5.94 19.41 -22.64
CA THR A 295 -5.36 18.07 -22.75
C THR A 295 -6.19 17.11 -21.90
N ARG A 296 -6.86 16.14 -22.52
CA ARG A 296 -7.77 15.20 -21.84
C ARG A 296 -7.57 13.77 -22.29
N ILE A 297 -7.41 12.85 -21.35
CA ILE A 297 -7.40 11.40 -21.59
C ILE A 297 -8.75 10.85 -21.17
N THR A 298 -9.46 10.18 -22.07
CA THR A 298 -10.85 9.75 -21.88
C THR A 298 -11.06 8.28 -22.19
N GLY A 299 -11.99 7.66 -21.46
CA GLY A 299 -12.37 6.25 -21.59
C GLY A 299 -13.80 6.03 -21.10
N ASN A 300 -14.31 4.82 -21.24
CA ASN A 300 -15.71 4.48 -20.93
C ASN A 300 -15.92 3.06 -20.37
N LYS A 301 -14.85 2.39 -19.92
CA LYS A 301 -14.98 1.10 -19.22
C LYS A 301 -15.78 1.28 -17.94
N ASN A 302 -16.62 0.30 -17.63
CA ASN A 302 -17.56 0.38 -16.52
C ASN A 302 -18.02 -0.99 -16.01
N PHE A 303 -18.62 -1.01 -14.83
CA PHE A 303 -19.07 -2.22 -14.16
C PHE A 303 -20.27 -2.91 -14.79
N VAL A 304 -21.23 -2.13 -15.31
CA VAL A 304 -22.43 -2.68 -15.97
C VAL A 304 -22.05 -3.56 -17.17
N ASP A 305 -21.03 -3.15 -17.93
CA ASP A 305 -20.54 -3.89 -19.09
C ASP A 305 -19.64 -5.08 -18.71
N GLY A 306 -19.59 -5.46 -17.43
CA GLY A 306 -18.94 -6.69 -16.96
C GLY A 306 -17.47 -6.53 -16.55
N ILE A 307 -16.97 -5.30 -16.45
CA ILE A 307 -15.58 -5.00 -16.06
C ILE A 307 -15.53 -4.67 -14.57
N ASN A 308 -14.77 -5.43 -13.78
CA ASN A 308 -14.62 -5.14 -12.35
C ASN A 308 -14.01 -3.75 -12.13
N THR A 309 -14.43 -3.05 -11.08
CA THR A 309 -14.06 -1.65 -10.77
C THR A 309 -12.56 -1.37 -10.91
N PHE A 310 -11.69 -2.23 -10.37
CA PHE A 310 -10.23 -2.10 -10.49
C PHE A 310 -9.73 -1.90 -11.94
N ARG A 311 -10.41 -2.52 -12.92
CA ARG A 311 -10.08 -2.50 -14.35
C ARG A 311 -10.87 -1.47 -15.17
N THR A 312 -11.77 -0.70 -14.57
CA THR A 312 -12.53 0.33 -15.29
C THR A 312 -11.75 1.62 -15.51
N SER A 313 -10.59 1.78 -14.84
CA SER A 313 -9.74 2.96 -14.92
C SER A 313 -9.36 3.34 -16.35
N THR A 314 -9.66 4.58 -16.75
CA THR A 314 -9.10 5.18 -17.98
C THR A 314 -7.58 5.29 -17.88
N VAL A 315 -7.08 5.83 -16.77
CA VAL A 315 -5.63 5.87 -16.47
C VAL A 315 -5.36 5.20 -15.13
N ALA A 316 -4.39 4.29 -15.10
CA ALA A 316 -3.87 3.67 -13.89
C ALA A 316 -2.40 4.06 -13.70
N VAL A 317 -2.08 4.69 -12.57
CA VAL A 317 -0.72 5.09 -12.19
C VAL A 317 -0.18 4.13 -11.15
N LEU A 318 0.88 3.40 -11.49
CA LEU A 318 1.54 2.41 -10.64
C LEU A 318 2.99 2.79 -10.30
N GLY A 319 3.68 3.56 -11.15
CA GLY A 319 5.08 3.96 -10.94
C GLY A 319 5.23 5.07 -9.89
N ASP A 320 6.15 4.88 -8.95
CA ASP A 320 6.35 5.78 -7.80
C ASP A 320 6.95 7.13 -8.25
N ASN A 321 6.73 8.18 -7.46
CA ASN A 321 7.16 9.56 -7.74
C ASN A 321 6.57 10.12 -9.05
N PHE A 322 5.39 9.66 -9.44
CA PHE A 322 4.66 10.17 -10.59
C PHE A 322 4.16 11.59 -10.34
N VAL A 323 4.27 12.46 -11.35
CA VAL A 323 3.71 13.81 -11.31
C VAL A 323 2.85 14.02 -12.54
N ALA A 324 1.62 14.50 -12.37
CA ALA A 324 0.81 15.03 -13.45
C ALA A 324 0.52 16.51 -13.24
N LYS A 325 0.61 17.30 -14.30
CA LYS A 325 0.30 18.73 -14.29
C LYS A 325 -0.50 19.15 -15.51
N ASN A 326 -1.49 20.04 -15.30
CA ASN A 326 -2.24 20.69 -16.37
C ASN A 326 -2.92 19.71 -17.35
N ILE A 327 -3.52 18.62 -16.85
CA ILE A 327 -4.13 17.57 -17.66
C ILE A 327 -5.45 17.07 -17.03
N GLY A 328 -6.41 16.68 -17.87
CA GLY A 328 -7.69 16.09 -17.47
C GLY A 328 -7.73 14.57 -17.69
N PHE A 329 -8.29 13.86 -16.71
CA PHE A 329 -8.58 12.42 -16.76
C PHE A 329 -10.09 12.22 -16.70
N GLU A 330 -10.65 11.46 -17.64
CA GLU A 330 -12.10 11.29 -17.76
C GLU A 330 -12.51 9.83 -17.91
N ASN A 331 -13.63 9.48 -17.26
CA ASN A 331 -14.43 8.33 -17.65
C ASN A 331 -15.86 8.79 -17.98
N ASN A 332 -16.23 8.69 -19.27
CA ASN A 332 -17.48 9.19 -19.81
C ASN A 332 -18.57 8.11 -19.95
N ALA A 333 -18.46 6.98 -19.24
CA ALA A 333 -19.47 5.91 -19.27
C ALA A 333 -20.89 6.36 -18.86
N GLY A 334 -20.98 7.36 -17.97
CA GLY A 334 -22.26 7.93 -17.51
C GLY A 334 -22.83 7.26 -16.24
N ALA A 335 -23.76 7.93 -15.56
CA ALA A 335 -24.29 7.48 -14.27
C ALA A 335 -25.00 6.12 -14.31
N ILE A 336 -25.64 5.77 -15.44
CA ILE A 336 -26.35 4.49 -15.61
C ILE A 336 -25.41 3.28 -15.69
N LYS A 337 -24.10 3.50 -15.83
CA LYS A 337 -23.08 2.46 -15.97
C LYS A 337 -22.41 2.08 -14.64
N HIS A 338 -22.89 2.63 -13.53
CA HIS A 338 -22.34 2.44 -12.18
C HIS A 338 -20.83 2.75 -12.14
N GLN A 339 -20.04 1.94 -11.43
CA GLN A 339 -18.62 2.17 -11.18
C GLN A 339 -17.82 2.33 -12.48
N ALA A 340 -17.16 3.48 -12.65
CA ALA A 340 -16.41 3.82 -13.85
C ALA A 340 -15.27 4.80 -13.53
N VAL A 341 -14.07 4.25 -13.30
CA VAL A 341 -12.92 5.00 -12.80
C VAL A 341 -12.27 5.83 -13.90
N ALA A 342 -12.05 7.13 -13.64
CA ALA A 342 -11.28 8.01 -14.53
C ALA A 342 -9.78 7.87 -14.26
N LEU A 343 -9.39 7.89 -12.98
CA LEU A 343 -8.00 7.79 -12.55
C LEU A 343 -7.88 6.85 -11.35
N ARG A 344 -7.01 5.84 -11.46
CA ARG A 344 -6.60 4.98 -10.35
C ARG A 344 -5.14 5.22 -10.03
N VAL A 345 -4.81 5.46 -8.75
CA VAL A 345 -3.45 5.76 -8.32
C VAL A 345 -3.02 4.77 -7.25
N SER A 346 -1.99 3.98 -7.54
CA SER A 346 -1.36 2.99 -6.65
C SER A 346 0.12 3.31 -6.38
N ALA A 347 0.60 4.42 -6.92
CA ALA A 347 1.97 4.90 -6.83
C ALA A 347 2.21 5.67 -5.52
N ASP A 348 3.40 5.50 -4.96
CA ASP A 348 3.86 6.26 -3.80
C ASP A 348 4.38 7.63 -4.22
N TYR A 349 4.22 8.63 -3.35
CA TYR A 349 4.59 10.02 -3.62
C TYR A 349 4.02 10.58 -4.94
N ALA A 350 2.82 10.16 -5.31
CA ALA A 350 2.16 10.64 -6.53
C ALA A 350 1.62 12.07 -6.34
N VAL A 351 1.89 12.96 -7.29
CA VAL A 351 1.49 14.38 -7.22
C VAL A 351 0.65 14.76 -8.43
N PHE A 352 -0.47 15.44 -8.19
CA PHE A 352 -1.34 16.00 -9.22
C PHE A 352 -1.50 17.49 -8.99
N TYR A 353 -1.10 18.30 -9.97
CA TYR A 353 -1.13 19.76 -9.87
C TYR A 353 -1.95 20.40 -10.99
N ASN A 354 -3.02 21.11 -10.64
CA ASN A 354 -3.92 21.73 -11.61
C ASN A 354 -4.45 20.70 -12.64
N CYS A 355 -4.93 19.56 -12.16
CA CYS A 355 -5.53 18.50 -12.99
C CYS A 355 -7.06 18.49 -12.85
N SER A 356 -7.76 17.84 -13.78
CA SER A 356 -9.18 17.50 -13.61
C SER A 356 -9.40 15.99 -13.62
N MET A 357 -10.30 15.51 -12.77
CA MET A 357 -10.75 14.12 -12.74
C MET A 357 -12.26 14.12 -12.86
N ASP A 358 -12.77 13.64 -13.99
CA ASP A 358 -14.18 13.81 -14.38
C ASP A 358 -14.86 12.46 -14.62
N GLY A 359 -15.94 12.20 -13.90
CA GLY A 359 -16.69 10.94 -14.00
C GLY A 359 -18.08 11.01 -13.37
N HIS A 360 -18.61 9.86 -13.00
CA HIS A 360 -19.84 9.74 -12.22
C HIS A 360 -19.54 8.96 -10.95
N GLN A 361 -19.90 7.67 -10.89
CA GLN A 361 -19.58 6.81 -9.77
C GLN A 361 -18.12 6.34 -9.86
N ASP A 362 -17.40 6.33 -8.73
CA ASP A 362 -16.02 5.85 -8.59
C ASP A 362 -14.99 6.63 -9.42
N THR A 363 -15.12 7.96 -9.53
CA THR A 363 -14.29 8.79 -10.45
C THR A 363 -12.79 8.71 -10.17
N LEU A 364 -12.35 8.96 -8.93
CA LEU A 364 -10.96 8.95 -8.51
C LEU A 364 -10.73 7.83 -7.49
N TYR A 365 -9.97 6.81 -7.89
CA TYR A 365 -9.59 5.71 -7.03
C TYR A 365 -8.19 5.97 -6.46
N THR A 366 -8.14 6.58 -5.28
CA THR A 366 -6.92 6.76 -4.47
C THR A 366 -6.57 5.42 -3.81
N HIS A 367 -6.18 4.45 -4.63
CA HIS A 367 -6.12 3.03 -4.29
C HIS A 367 -5.19 2.74 -3.10
N ALA A 368 -3.93 3.21 -3.11
CA ALA A 368 -2.99 2.96 -2.02
C ALA A 368 -1.84 4.00 -1.98
N LYS A 369 -1.05 3.96 -0.89
CA LYS A 369 0.19 4.74 -0.67
C LYS A 369 -0.04 6.26 -0.52
N ARG A 370 1.03 7.06 -0.58
CA ARG A 370 0.99 8.51 -0.32
C ARG A 370 0.72 9.29 -1.60
N GLN A 371 -0.26 10.19 -1.56
CA GLN A 371 -0.71 10.94 -2.73
C GLN A 371 -1.03 12.39 -2.36
N PHE A 372 -0.73 13.32 -3.27
CA PHE A 372 -0.98 14.74 -3.08
C PHE A 372 -1.66 15.36 -4.30
N TYR A 373 -2.80 16.00 -4.08
CA TYR A 373 -3.61 16.66 -5.10
C TYR A 373 -3.69 18.14 -4.75
N ARG A 374 -3.26 19.01 -5.67
CA ARG A 374 -3.28 20.45 -5.47
C ARG A 374 -3.87 21.21 -6.65
N ASP A 375 -4.72 22.18 -6.36
CA ASP A 375 -5.39 23.02 -7.37
C ASP A 375 -6.23 22.18 -8.38
N CYS A 376 -6.65 20.98 -7.99
CA CYS A 376 -7.36 20.04 -8.85
C CYS A 376 -8.88 20.23 -8.79
N SER A 377 -9.58 19.75 -9.81
CA SER A 377 -11.05 19.65 -9.83
C SER A 377 -11.46 18.19 -9.97
N ILE A 378 -12.28 17.69 -9.05
CA ILE A 378 -12.79 16.31 -9.08
C ILE A 378 -14.32 16.37 -9.17
N SER A 379 -14.91 15.72 -10.18
CA SER A 379 -16.36 15.72 -10.41
C SER A 379 -16.95 14.32 -10.50
N GLY A 380 -18.07 14.07 -9.81
CA GLY A 380 -18.73 12.76 -9.82
C GLY A 380 -20.01 12.70 -8.99
N THR A 381 -20.55 11.50 -8.76
CA THR A 381 -21.84 11.27 -8.07
C THR A 381 -21.68 10.47 -6.77
N ILE A 382 -21.49 9.15 -6.87
CA ILE A 382 -21.41 8.21 -5.73
C ILE A 382 -19.95 7.80 -5.58
N ASP A 383 -19.40 7.86 -4.37
CA ASP A 383 -18.04 7.42 -4.03
C ASP A 383 -16.98 7.94 -5.02
N PHE A 384 -17.15 9.17 -5.49
CA PHE A 384 -16.36 9.68 -6.61
C PHE A 384 -14.89 9.99 -6.23
N VAL A 385 -14.56 9.89 -4.93
CA VAL A 385 -13.19 9.78 -4.39
C VAL A 385 -13.21 8.66 -3.36
N PHE A 386 -12.43 7.60 -3.58
CA PHE A 386 -12.44 6.39 -2.73
C PHE A 386 -11.10 5.64 -2.75
N GLY A 387 -10.87 4.79 -1.74
CA GLY A 387 -9.67 3.94 -1.60
C GLY A 387 -8.90 4.19 -0.29
N ASP A 388 -7.77 3.52 -0.12
CA ASP A 388 -7.02 3.46 1.15
C ASP A 388 -5.69 4.23 1.14
N ALA A 389 -5.47 5.08 0.14
CA ALA A 389 -4.30 5.95 0.12
C ALA A 389 -4.29 6.94 1.31
N SER A 390 -3.09 7.33 1.73
CA SER A 390 -2.88 8.57 2.47
C SER A 390 -2.88 9.72 1.47
N ALA A 391 -4.04 10.32 1.24
CA ALA A 391 -4.24 11.35 0.21
C ALA A 391 -4.54 12.72 0.82
N VAL A 392 -3.82 13.75 0.38
CA VAL A 392 -4.07 15.13 0.79
C VAL A 392 -4.56 15.95 -0.40
N PHE A 393 -5.64 16.71 -0.21
CA PHE A 393 -6.27 17.53 -1.23
C PHE A 393 -6.20 19.02 -0.84
N GLN A 394 -5.24 19.75 -1.40
CA GLN A 394 -5.01 21.16 -1.09
C GLN A 394 -5.58 22.07 -2.18
N ASN A 395 -6.47 23.00 -1.80
CA ASN A 395 -7.11 23.93 -2.75
C ASN A 395 -7.81 23.22 -3.93
N CYS A 396 -8.41 22.06 -3.67
CA CYS A 396 -9.16 21.30 -4.66
C CYS A 396 -10.65 21.67 -4.67
N LYS A 397 -11.29 21.54 -5.83
CA LYS A 397 -12.74 21.70 -6.01
C LYS A 397 -13.40 20.33 -6.17
N PHE A 398 -14.34 20.00 -5.29
CA PHE A 398 -15.16 18.80 -5.38
C PHE A 398 -16.53 19.18 -5.94
N LEU A 399 -16.86 18.67 -7.13
CA LEU A 399 -18.06 19.02 -7.89
C LEU A 399 -19.04 17.85 -7.89
N VAL A 400 -20.00 17.88 -6.97
CA VAL A 400 -21.06 16.86 -6.89
C VAL A 400 -22.03 17.04 -8.05
N ARG A 401 -22.11 16.02 -8.90
CA ARG A 401 -23.02 15.95 -10.05
C ARG A 401 -24.38 15.43 -9.59
N LYS A 402 -25.44 15.80 -10.33
CA LYS A 402 -26.79 15.30 -10.06
C LYS A 402 -26.80 13.77 -10.24
N PRO A 403 -27.08 12.98 -9.18
CA PRO A 403 -27.19 11.53 -9.32
C PRO A 403 -28.46 11.15 -10.08
N LEU A 404 -28.57 9.88 -10.48
CA LEU A 404 -29.84 9.30 -10.93
C LEU A 404 -30.89 9.46 -9.81
N ALA A 405 -32.17 9.54 -10.16
CA ALA A 405 -33.24 9.77 -9.19
C ALA A 405 -33.42 8.57 -8.22
N LYS A 406 -32.79 8.68 -7.03
CA LYS A 406 -32.88 7.89 -5.77
C LYS A 406 -32.19 6.51 -5.64
N PRO A 407 -31.83 6.08 -4.39
CA PRO A 407 -31.60 6.87 -3.17
C PRO A 407 -30.10 7.12 -2.92
N ALA A 408 -29.83 8.19 -2.16
CA ALA A 408 -28.51 8.72 -1.85
C ALA A 408 -27.62 7.71 -1.12
N VAL A 409 -26.34 7.68 -1.49
CA VAL A 409 -25.25 7.10 -0.70
C VAL A 409 -24.53 8.26 -0.02
N HIS A 410 -24.39 8.16 1.30
CA HIS A 410 -23.64 9.08 2.13
C HIS A 410 -22.16 8.72 2.00
N CYS A 411 -21.32 9.65 1.55
CA CYS A 411 -19.87 9.49 1.68
C CYS A 411 -19.49 10.02 3.07
N ASP A 412 -19.03 9.14 3.96
CA ASP A 412 -18.36 9.59 5.19
C ASP A 412 -16.87 9.77 4.87
N CYS A 413 -16.41 11.02 4.92
CA CYS A 413 -15.01 11.37 4.86
C CYS A 413 -14.66 11.94 6.21
N SER A 414 -13.85 11.24 7.01
CA SER A 414 -13.42 11.79 8.29
C SER A 414 -12.59 13.06 8.04
N ARG A 415 -13.15 14.22 8.44
CA ARG A 415 -12.52 15.53 8.35
C ARG A 415 -11.75 15.76 9.64
N GLN A 416 -10.41 15.79 9.59
CA GLN A 416 -9.63 16.34 10.69
C GLN A 416 -9.65 17.87 10.57
N GLU A 417 -10.20 18.56 11.57
CA GLU A 417 -10.32 20.02 11.61
C GLU A 417 -8.97 20.68 11.96
N ASP A 418 -8.05 20.78 11.00
CA ASP A 418 -6.86 21.64 11.09
C ASP A 418 -6.59 22.25 9.72
N GLU A 419 -7.15 23.44 9.41
CA GLU A 419 -6.95 24.38 8.26
C GLU A 419 -6.48 23.90 6.84
N GLU A 420 -6.37 22.61 6.58
CA GLU A 420 -5.98 21.93 5.35
C GLU A 420 -6.85 20.68 5.27
N ALA A 421 -7.54 20.47 4.15
CA ALA A 421 -8.36 19.28 3.97
C ALA A 421 -7.48 18.04 3.77
N ALA A 422 -6.97 17.48 4.87
CA ALA A 422 -6.51 16.11 4.92
C ALA A 422 -7.75 15.20 4.92
N VAL A 423 -7.94 14.44 3.84
CA VAL A 423 -8.96 13.38 3.78
C VAL A 423 -8.21 12.08 4.00
N SER A 424 -8.11 11.65 5.26
CA SER A 424 -7.60 10.32 5.59
C SER A 424 -8.78 9.36 5.72
N HIS A 425 -8.79 8.32 4.88
CA HIS A 425 -9.73 7.20 4.88
C HIS A 425 -11.16 7.54 4.42
N CYS A 426 -11.50 7.10 3.20
CA CYS A 426 -12.89 7.02 2.71
C CYS A 426 -13.28 5.54 2.65
N HIS A 427 -13.94 5.02 3.68
CA HIS A 427 -14.55 3.68 3.62
C HIS A 427 -16.02 3.80 3.18
N PRO A 428 -16.50 2.95 2.26
CA PRO A 428 -17.92 2.83 1.99
C PRO A 428 -18.59 2.06 3.14
N GLU A 429 -19.21 2.74 4.10
CA GLU A 429 -20.14 2.08 5.02
C GLU A 429 -21.48 1.83 4.32
N GLN A 430 -21.70 0.61 3.84
CA GLN A 430 -23.06 0.14 3.55
C GLN A 430 -23.75 -0.24 4.86
N HIS A 431 -24.33 0.73 5.55
CA HIS A 431 -25.33 0.43 6.59
C HIS A 431 -26.62 -0.06 5.92
N LEU A 432 -26.70 -1.38 5.72
CA LEU A 432 -27.99 -2.08 5.62
C LEU A 432 -28.68 -1.96 6.98
N HIS A 433 -29.43 -0.88 7.19
CA HIS A 433 -30.44 -0.83 8.23
C HIS A 433 -31.53 -1.84 7.88
N SER A 434 -31.39 -3.07 8.37
CA SER A 434 -32.55 -3.87 8.75
C SER A 434 -33.19 -3.17 9.95
N SER A 435 -34.35 -2.57 9.74
CA SER A 435 -35.26 -2.11 10.81
C SER A 435 -36.54 -2.96 10.76
N PRO A 436 -37.22 -3.11 11.90
CA PRO A 436 -37.54 -4.40 12.53
C PRO A 436 -38.62 -5.25 11.88
#